data_AF-A0A2U1LRC7-F1
#
_entry.id   AF-A0A2U1LRC7-F1
#
_cell.length_a   1.000
_cell.length_b   1.000
_cell.length_c   1.000
_cell.angle_alpha   90.00
_cell.angle_beta   90.00
_cell.angle_gamma   90.00
#
_symmetry.space_group_name_H-M   'P 1'
#
loop_
_entity.id
_entity.type
_entity.pdbx_description
1 polymer ?
#
loop_
_entity_poly.entity_id
_entity_poly.type
_entity_poly.pdbx_seq_one_letter_code
_entity_poly.pdbx_strand_id
1 'polypeptide(L)'
;MIVTCNCGKQATIKTSWTNSNPGRRFYCCPTCGFIEWTDPPMCFRAVDVIPGLLRARSDLEEDLEEQLMLMREKDQQLKKLNKFLLLSRRE
;
A
#
# COMPACT_ATOMS: atom_id res chain seq x y z
N MET A 1 -8.96 -26.55 3.37
CA MET A 1 -10.38 -26.94 3.23
C MET A 1 -10.83 -26.60 1.82
N ILE A 2 -11.63 -27.47 1.21
CA ILE A 2 -12.25 -27.20 -0.10
C ILE A 2 -13.70 -26.82 0.18
N VAL A 3 -14.11 -25.62 -0.22
CA VAL A 3 -15.49 -25.12 -0.10
C VAL A 3 -16.10 -25.05 -1.49
N THR A 4 -17.33 -25.54 -1.64
CA THR A 4 -18.07 -25.56 -2.91
C THR A 4 -19.12 -24.45 -2.89
N CYS A 5 -19.19 -23.62 -3.94
CA CYS A 5 -20.20 -22.58 -4.11
C CYS A 5 -21.60 -23.17 -4.33
N ASN A 6 -22.62 -22.30 -4.27
CA ASN A 6 -24.01 -22.61 -4.69
C ASN A 6 -24.12 -23.07 -6.16
N CYS A 7 -23.09 -22.84 -6.96
CA CYS A 7 -22.99 -23.26 -8.35
C CYS A 7 -22.29 -24.62 -8.58
N GLY A 8 -21.95 -25.34 -7.51
CA GLY A 8 -21.29 -26.66 -7.58
C GLY A 8 -19.79 -26.62 -7.93
N LYS A 9 -19.22 -25.44 -8.16
CA LYS A 9 -17.77 -25.23 -8.39
C LYS A 9 -17.03 -24.99 -7.08
N GLN A 10 -15.73 -25.28 -7.06
CA GLN A 10 -14.88 -24.92 -5.93
C GLN A 10 -14.75 -23.40 -5.79
N ALA A 11 -14.96 -22.88 -4.58
CA ALA A 11 -14.77 -21.48 -4.24
C ALA A 11 -13.28 -21.15 -4.06
N THR A 12 -12.89 -19.94 -4.44
CA THR A 12 -11.51 -19.43 -4.30
C THR A 12 -11.36 -18.59 -3.05
N ILE A 13 -10.21 -18.62 -2.39
CA ILE A 13 -9.94 -17.75 -1.24
C ILE A 13 -9.39 -16.40 -1.72
N LYS A 14 -9.92 -15.30 -1.17
CA LYS A 14 -9.40 -13.94 -1.33
C LYS A 14 -9.20 -13.27 0.03
N THR A 15 -8.42 -12.21 0.04
CA THR A 15 -8.16 -11.37 1.22
C THR A 15 -8.92 -10.06 1.09
N SER A 16 -9.64 -9.66 2.14
CA SER A 16 -10.24 -8.33 2.24
C SER A 16 -9.18 -7.31 2.63
N TRP A 17 -9.22 -6.16 1.96
CA TRP A 17 -8.39 -4.98 2.27
C TRP A 17 -9.23 -3.79 2.73
N THR A 18 -10.47 -4.05 3.15
CA THR A 18 -11.33 -3.01 3.72
C THR A 18 -10.91 -2.66 5.14
N ASN A 19 -11.16 -1.42 5.58
CA ASN A 19 -10.85 -0.98 6.94
C ASN A 19 -11.52 -1.84 8.02
N SER A 20 -12.73 -2.36 7.75
CA SER A 20 -13.48 -3.20 8.69
C SER A 20 -13.02 -4.66 8.74
N ASN A 21 -12.30 -5.12 7.72
CA ASN A 21 -11.82 -6.50 7.64
C ASN A 21 -10.40 -6.54 7.02
N PRO A 22 -9.41 -5.84 7.60
CA PRO A 22 -8.09 -5.75 7.01
C PRO A 22 -7.39 -7.10 7.12
N GLY A 23 -6.94 -7.64 5.99
CA GLY A 23 -6.23 -8.93 5.93
C GLY A 23 -7.09 -10.16 6.16
N ARG A 24 -8.41 -10.02 6.39
CA ARG A 24 -9.31 -11.15 6.67
C ARG A 24 -9.65 -11.91 5.39
N ARG A 25 -9.53 -13.24 5.40
CA ARG A 25 -9.78 -14.06 4.21
C ARG A 25 -11.21 -14.57 4.12
N PHE A 26 -11.70 -14.70 2.89
CA PHE A 26 -13.03 -15.22 2.57
C PHE A 26 -12.98 -16.10 1.32
N TYR A 27 -13.81 -17.15 1.28
CA TYR A 27 -14.15 -17.87 0.06
C TYR A 27 -15.08 -17.01 -0.79
N CYS A 28 -14.87 -17.00 -2.10
CA CYS A 28 -15.78 -16.36 -3.04
C CYS A 28 -15.97 -17.16 -4.34
N CYS A 29 -17.12 -16.96 -4.98
CA CYS A 29 -17.34 -17.37 -6.36
C CYS A 29 -17.88 -16.20 -7.20
N PRO A 30 -17.18 -15.78 -8.27
CA PRO A 30 -17.62 -14.66 -9.09
C PRO A 30 -18.86 -14.97 -9.93
N THR A 31 -19.12 -16.25 -10.24
CA THR A 31 -20.25 -16.63 -11.10
C THR A 31 -21.59 -16.57 -10.37
N CYS A 32 -21.63 -16.94 -9.09
CA CYS A 32 -22.90 -17.02 -8.33
C CYS A 32 -22.96 -16.10 -7.11
N GLY A 33 -21.93 -15.26 -6.89
CA GLY A 33 -21.89 -14.31 -5.78
C GLY A 33 -21.72 -14.94 -4.39
N PHE A 34 -21.37 -16.23 -4.31
CA PHE A 34 -21.11 -16.90 -3.02
C PHE A 34 -19.96 -16.20 -2.30
N ILE A 35 -20.14 -15.91 -1.01
CA ILE A 35 -19.13 -15.34 -0.11
C ILE A 35 -19.25 -16.01 1.26
N GLU A 36 -18.13 -16.46 1.82
CA GLU A 36 -18.08 -17.01 3.18
C GLU A 36 -16.73 -16.70 3.84
N TRP A 37 -16.73 -16.25 5.10
CA TRP A 37 -15.49 -15.89 5.79
C TRP A 37 -14.72 -17.14 6.24
N THR A 38 -13.42 -17.20 5.94
CA THR A 38 -12.56 -18.31 6.40
C THR A 38 -12.02 -18.03 7.79
N ASP A 39 -11.65 -16.77 8.03
CA ASP A 39 -11.10 -16.33 9.29
C ASP A 39 -12.22 -15.76 10.17
N PRO A 40 -12.13 -15.91 11.50
CA PRO A 40 -13.08 -15.29 12.42
C PRO A 40 -13.08 -13.76 12.26
N PRO A 41 -14.11 -13.06 12.76
CA PRO A 41 -14.12 -11.60 12.80
C PRO A 41 -12.84 -11.06 13.44
N MET A 42 -12.30 -10.00 12.86
CA MET A 42 -11.15 -9.30 13.42
C MET A 42 -11.53 -8.69 14.77
N CYS A 43 -10.59 -8.64 15.72
CA CYS A 43 -10.85 -7.98 16.99
C CYS A 43 -10.96 -6.46 16.79
N PHE A 44 -11.74 -5.78 17.63
CA PHE A 44 -11.95 -4.33 17.55
C PHE A 44 -10.63 -3.55 17.49
N ARG A 45 -9.65 -3.94 18.33
CA ARG A 45 -8.32 -3.33 18.32
C ARG A 45 -7.61 -3.43 16.97
N ALA A 46 -7.72 -4.57 16.27
CA ALA A 46 -7.08 -4.74 14.97
C ALA A 46 -7.78 -3.89 13.90
N VAL A 47 -9.11 -3.80 13.95
CA VAL A 47 -9.91 -2.94 13.06
C VAL A 47 -9.58 -1.45 13.27
N ASP A 48 -9.26 -1.03 14.49
CA ASP A 48 -8.89 0.36 14.77
C ASP A 48 -7.42 0.67 14.43
N VAL A 49 -6.50 -0.21 14.85
CA VAL A 49 -5.05 0.05 14.78
C VAL A 49 -4.50 -0.18 13.37
N ILE A 50 -4.86 -1.27 12.70
CA ILE A 50 -4.25 -1.64 11.40
C ILE A 50 -4.49 -0.57 10.34
N PRO A 51 -5.71 -0.04 10.13
CA PRO A 51 -5.92 1.03 9.15
C PRO A 51 -5.15 2.30 9.49
N GLY A 52 -5.00 2.63 10.78
CA GLY A 52 -4.19 3.77 11.22
C GLY A 52 -2.71 3.60 10.84
N LEU A 53 -2.14 2.42 11.09
CA LEU A 53 -0.76 2.11 10.71
C LEU A 53 -0.55 2.12 9.19
N LEU A 54 -1.52 1.61 8.42
CA LEU A 54 -1.44 1.62 6.96
C LEU A 54 -1.44 3.05 6.41
N ARG A 55 -2.29 3.95 6.94
CA ARG A 55 -2.27 5.37 6.56
C ARG A 55 -0.95 6.04 6.92
N ALA A 56 -0.50 5.89 8.17
CA ALA A 56 0.77 6.47 8.61
C ALA A 56 1.96 5.99 7.77
N ARG A 57 1.97 4.73 7.33
CA ARG A 57 3.00 4.23 6.41
C ARG A 57 2.89 4.92 5.04
N SER A 58 1.69 5.01 4.47
CA SER A 58 1.48 5.67 3.18
C SER A 58 1.88 7.14 3.21
N ASP A 59 1.55 7.85 4.29
CA ASP A 59 1.96 9.25 4.48
C ASP A 59 3.51 9.36 4.54
N LEU A 60 4.17 8.44 5.26
CA LEU A 60 5.64 8.40 5.31
C LEU A 60 6.29 8.04 3.96
N GLU A 61 5.66 7.18 3.16
CA GLU A 61 6.12 6.82 1.82
C GLU A 61 6.04 8.05 0.89
N GLU A 62 4.95 8.82 0.97
CA GLU A 62 4.77 10.07 0.22
C GLU A 62 5.81 11.14 0.64
N ASP A 63 5.96 11.37 1.95
CA ASP A 63 6.97 12.30 2.48
C ASP A 63 8.39 11.93 1.99
N LEU A 64 8.72 10.64 1.98
CA LEU A 64 10.02 10.16 1.52
C LEU A 64 10.21 10.45 0.01
N GLU A 65 9.19 10.23 -0.81
CA GLU A 65 9.23 10.54 -2.23
C GLU A 65 9.43 12.03 -2.49
N GLU A 66 8.73 12.90 -1.76
CA GLU A 66 8.91 14.35 -1.83
C GLU A 66 10.33 14.77 -1.44
N GLN A 67 10.85 14.26 -0.32
CA GLN A 67 12.22 14.56 0.11
C GLN A 67 13.26 14.12 -0.92
N LEU A 68 13.08 12.96 -1.55
CA LEU A 68 13.95 12.49 -2.62
C LEU A 68 13.91 13.40 -3.85
N MET A 69 12.73 13.92 -4.21
CA MET A 69 12.61 14.90 -5.30
C MET A 69 13.35 16.20 -4.97
N LEU A 70 13.16 16.75 -3.77
CA LEU A 70 13.85 17.96 -3.31
C LEU A 70 15.37 17.79 -3.25
N MET A 71 15.85 16.63 -2.80
CA MET A 71 17.28 16.32 -2.79
C MET A 71 17.86 16.30 -4.20
N ARG A 72 17.17 15.71 -5.18
CA ARG A 72 17.62 15.70 -6.58
C ARG A 72 17.70 17.10 -7.16
N GLU A 73 16.74 17.96 -6.87
CA GLU A 73 16.76 19.35 -7.32
C GLU A 73 17.94 20.13 -6.73
N LYS A 74 18.17 20.00 -5.42
CA LYS A 74 19.32 20.64 -4.74
C LYS A 74 20.64 20.16 -5.32
N ASP A 75 20.79 18.85 -5.59
CA ASP A 75 21.98 18.31 -6.22
C ASP A 75 22.22 18.89 -7.62
N GLN A 76 21.15 19.07 -8.41
CA GLN A 76 21.24 19.74 -9.72
C GLN A 76 21.65 21.21 -9.58
N GLN A 77 21.09 21.93 -8.62
CA GLN A 77 21.46 23.32 -8.33
C GLN A 77 22.92 23.44 -7.91
N LEU A 78 23.40 22.56 -7.02
CA LEU A 78 24.80 22.52 -6.61
C LEU A 78 25.74 22.23 -7.78
N LYS A 79 25.37 21.29 -8.67
CA LYS A 79 26.15 21.01 -9.89
C LYS A 79 26.22 22.23 -10.81
N LYS A 80 25.11 22.96 -10.98
CA LYS A 80 25.07 24.20 -11.78
C LYS A 80 25.94 25.29 -11.16
N LEU A 81 25.81 25.51 -9.85
CA LEU A 81 26.60 26.50 -9.12
C LEU A 81 28.09 26.19 -9.18
N ASN A 82 28.47 24.94 -8.92
CA ASN A 82 29.87 24.51 -9.02
C ASN A 82 30.44 24.71 -10.43
N LYS A 83 29.67 24.40 -11.47
CA LYS A 83 30.07 24.66 -12.85
C LYS A 83 30.27 26.17 -13.12
N PHE A 84 29.37 27.01 -12.64
CA PHE A 84 29.49 28.47 -12.75
C PHE A 84 30.75 28.99 -12.04
N LEU A 85 30.97 28.60 -10.78
CA LEU A 85 32.15 29.00 -10.01
C LEU A 85 33.47 28.55 -10.65
N LEU A 86 33.49 27.34 -11.23
CA LEU A 86 34.66 26.83 -11.95
C LEU A 86 34.95 27.63 -13.23
N LEU A 87 33.93 28.15 -13.91
CA LEU A 87 34.09 29.01 -15.09
C LEU A 87 34.57 30.41 -14.68
N SER A 88 33.96 31.03 -13.67
CA SER A 88 34.33 32.36 -13.18
C SER A 88 35.71 32.45 -12.54
N ARG A 89 36.33 31.32 -12.14
CA ARG A 89 37.70 31.27 -11.61
C ARG A 89 38.77 31.17 -12.73
N ARG A 90 38.38 30.88 -13.98
CA ARG A 90 39.29 30.72 -15.11
C ARG A 90 39.46 32.00 -15.96
N GLU A 91 38.69 33.04 -15.65
CA GLU A 91 38.82 34.41 -16.19
C GLU A 91 39.62 35.28 -15.21
#